data_AF-A0A4U8SQH9-F1
#
_entry.id   AF-A0A4U8SQH9-F1
#
_cell.length_a   1.000
_cell.length_b   1.000
_cell.length_c   1.000
_cell.angle_alpha   90.00
_cell.angle_beta   90.00
_cell.angle_gamma   90.00
#
_symmetry.space_group_name_H-M   'P 1'
#
loop_
_entity.id
_entity.type
_entity.pdbx_description
1 polymer ?
#
loop_
_entity_poly.entity_id
_entity_poly.type
_entity_poly.pdbx_seq_one_letter_code
_entity_poly.pdbx_strand_id
1 'polypeptide(L)'
;MHLTHPFAPVFDTYSRVLILGSFPSVISRDEQFYYAYSRNRFWRILSALFAPEIDISIQIFLLPSSSPANARYSYKKLVESWQILREYALLENLAKT
;
A
#
# COMPACT_ATOMS: atom_id res chain seq x y z
N MET A 1 -3.28 13.95 -26.89
CA MET A 1 -3.76 12.80 -26.10
C MET A 1 -4.07 13.31 -24.69
N HIS A 2 -5.34 13.33 -24.29
CA HIS A 2 -5.73 13.68 -22.92
C HIS A 2 -5.68 12.41 -22.06
N LEU A 3 -4.70 12.32 -21.16
CA LEU A 3 -4.65 11.28 -20.15
C LEU A 3 -5.48 11.75 -18.95
N THR A 4 -6.56 11.04 -18.64
CA THR A 4 -7.39 11.32 -17.46
C THR A 4 -6.79 10.64 -16.25
N HIS A 5 -6.66 11.36 -15.14
CA HIS A 5 -6.12 10.78 -13.90
C HIS A 5 -7.11 9.72 -13.35
N PRO A 6 -6.64 8.51 -13.01
CA PRO A 6 -7.50 7.35 -12.77
C PRO A 6 -8.21 7.31 -11.42
N PHE A 7 -7.84 8.16 -10.47
CA PHE A 7 -8.48 8.29 -9.16
C PHE A 7 -8.25 9.68 -8.56
N ALA A 8 -9.08 10.06 -7.57
CA ALA A 8 -9.09 11.41 -7.03
C ALA A 8 -7.81 11.73 -6.24
N PRO A 9 -7.34 12.99 -6.25
CA PRO A 9 -6.27 13.44 -5.37
C PRO A 9 -6.70 13.35 -3.90
N VAL A 10 -5.73 13.14 -3.01
CA VAL A 10 -5.93 13.12 -1.56
C VAL A 10 -5.42 14.44 -0.98
N PHE A 11 -6.33 15.25 -0.42
CA PHE A 11 -6.02 16.53 0.23
C PHE A 11 -7.19 17.00 1.11
N ASP A 12 -6.92 17.96 1.99
CA ASP A 12 -7.90 18.65 2.82
C ASP A 12 -7.52 20.14 3.01
N THR A 13 -8.30 20.87 3.81
CA THR A 13 -8.05 22.30 4.10
C THR A 13 -6.79 22.56 4.95
N TYR A 14 -6.23 21.53 5.57
CA TYR A 14 -5.04 21.62 6.41
C TYR A 14 -3.76 21.25 5.67
N SER A 15 -3.88 20.74 4.45
CA SER A 15 -2.77 20.33 3.60
C SER A 15 -1.87 21.53 3.26
N ARG A 16 -0.57 21.42 3.61
CA ARG A 16 0.42 22.51 3.42
C ARG A 16 1.41 22.27 2.29
N VAL A 17 1.53 21.02 1.84
CA VAL A 17 2.50 20.59 0.83
C VAL A 17 1.76 19.77 -0.22
N LEU A 18 1.95 20.15 -1.49
CA LEU A 18 1.44 19.42 -2.63
C LEU A 18 2.55 18.56 -3.23
N ILE A 19 2.31 17.25 -3.33
CA ILE A 19 3.22 16.29 -3.95
C ILE A 19 2.69 15.95 -5.34
N LEU A 20 3.42 16.36 -6.38
CA LEU A 20 3.08 16.09 -7.77
C LEU A 20 3.95 14.96 -8.31
N GLY A 21 3.36 13.77 -8.46
CA GLY A 21 3.95 12.68 -9.22
C GLY A 21 3.76 12.86 -10.73
N SER A 22 4.40 12.02 -11.53
CA SER A 22 4.23 12.02 -13.00
C SER A 22 2.86 11.44 -13.40
N PHE A 23 2.75 10.11 -13.50
CA PHE A 23 1.48 9.43 -13.74
C PHE A 23 1.45 8.12 -12.93
N PRO A 24 0.31 7.74 -12.31
CA PRO A 24 0.23 6.53 -11.52
C PRO A 24 0.63 5.31 -12.34
N SER A 25 1.45 4.41 -11.77
CA SER A 25 1.79 3.13 -12.40
C SER A 25 0.56 2.24 -12.57
N VAL A 26 0.61 1.23 -13.46
CA VAL A 26 -0.48 0.24 -13.63
C VAL A 26 -0.97 -0.30 -12.27
N ILE A 27 -0.04 -0.74 -11.43
CA ILE A 27 -0.32 -1.25 -10.08
C ILE A 27 -1.03 -0.20 -9.21
N SER A 28 -0.62 1.06 -9.26
CA SER A 28 -1.27 2.14 -8.51
C SER A 28 -2.70 2.42 -8.99
N ARG A 29 -2.97 2.21 -10.29
CA ARG A 29 -4.30 2.38 -10.87
C ARG A 29 -5.24 1.24 -10.49
N ASP A 30 -4.75 0.01 -10.60
CA ASP A 30 -5.54 -1.19 -10.27
C ASP A 30 -5.95 -1.18 -8.80
N GLU A 31 -5.01 -0.85 -7.91
CA GLU A 31 -5.25 -0.73 -6.47
C GLU A 31 -5.94 0.58 -6.06
N GLN A 32 -6.06 1.56 -6.97
CA GLN A 32 -6.52 2.93 -6.67
C GLN A 32 -5.78 3.55 -5.47
N PHE A 33 -4.46 3.36 -5.42
CA PHE A 33 -3.62 3.80 -4.30
C PHE A 33 -2.33 4.42 -4.81
N TYR A 34 -1.97 5.60 -4.29
CA TYR A 34 -0.78 6.32 -4.73
C TYR A 34 0.51 5.60 -4.33
N TYR A 35 1.42 5.45 -5.28
CA TYR A 35 2.74 4.82 -5.08
C TYR A 35 2.66 3.38 -4.54
N ALA A 36 1.63 2.62 -4.94
CA ALA A 36 1.33 1.28 -4.40
C ALA A 36 2.38 0.20 -4.69
N TYR A 37 3.26 0.41 -5.68
CA TYR A 37 4.24 -0.61 -6.03
C TYR A 37 5.30 -0.76 -4.93
N SER A 38 5.56 -1.98 -4.46
CA SER A 38 6.48 -2.24 -3.35
C SER A 38 7.93 -1.78 -3.57
N ARG A 39 8.39 -1.66 -4.83
CA ARG A 39 9.71 -1.08 -5.15
C ARG A 39 9.72 0.46 -5.16
N ASN A 40 8.56 1.11 -5.11
CA ASN A 40 8.46 2.55 -4.96
C ASN A 40 8.90 2.94 -3.54
N ARG A 41 9.80 3.92 -3.43
CA ARG A 41 10.40 4.32 -2.15
C ARG A 41 9.64 5.45 -1.45
N PHE A 42 8.59 6.00 -2.05
CA PHE A 42 7.86 7.17 -1.54
C PHE A 42 7.44 7.01 -0.08
N TRP A 43 6.72 5.93 0.24
CA TRP A 43 6.24 5.67 1.60
C TRP A 43 7.38 5.37 2.58
N ARG A 44 8.46 4.73 2.13
CA ARG A 44 9.65 4.49 2.97
C ARG A 44 10.34 5.80 3.35
N ILE A 45 10.42 6.75 2.43
CA ILE A 45 10.99 8.08 2.67
C ILE A 45 10.11 8.86 3.65
N LEU A 46 8.78 8.89 3.44
CA LEU A 46 7.86 9.55 4.39
C LEU A 46 7.94 8.93 5.79
N SER A 47 8.00 7.60 5.88
CA SER A 47 8.18 6.92 7.17
C SER A 47 9.48 7.35 7.85
N ALA A 48 10.60 7.42 7.13
CA ALA A 48 11.87 7.84 7.70
C ALA A 48 11.84 9.29 8.23
N LEU A 49 11.07 10.18 7.59
CA LEU A 49 10.97 11.58 7.96
C LEU A 49 10.00 11.84 9.11
N PHE A 50 8.90 11.08 9.19
CA PHE A 50 7.78 11.36 10.09
C PHE A 50 7.53 10.28 11.15
N ALA A 51 8.16 9.12 11.03
CA ALA A 51 8.08 8.01 11.99
C ALA A 51 9.47 7.40 12.24
N PRO A 52 10.43 8.19 12.78
CA PRO A 52 11.83 7.80 12.89
C PRO A 52 12.09 6.60 13.82
N GLU A 53 11.12 6.23 14.67
CA GLU A 53 11.20 5.06 15.55
C GLU A 53 10.83 3.74 14.84
N ILE A 54 10.30 3.79 13.62
CA ILE A 54 9.98 2.60 12.82
C ILE A 54 11.22 2.22 12.01
N ASP A 55 11.72 1.00 12.22
CA ASP A 55 12.80 0.47 11.40
C ASP A 55 12.35 0.35 9.93
N ILE A 56 12.98 1.17 9.08
CA ILE A 56 12.74 1.25 7.64
C ILE A 56 13.20 -0.01 6.87
N SER A 57 13.80 -0.99 7.55
CA SER A 57 14.13 -2.31 7.03
C SER A 57 12.92 -3.26 6.97
N ILE A 58 11.81 -2.93 7.66
CA ILE A 58 10.61 -3.75 7.70
C ILE A 58 9.95 -3.80 6.31
N GLN A 59 9.63 -5.01 5.87
CA GLN A 59 8.89 -5.25 4.64
C GLN A 59 7.41 -4.92 4.86
N ILE A 60 6.91 -3.88 4.19
CA ILE A 60 5.52 -3.44 4.30
C ILE A 60 4.69 -4.10 3.20
N PHE A 61 3.61 -4.78 3.60
CA PHE A 61 2.62 -5.34 2.70
C PHE A 61 1.32 -4.54 2.79
N LEU A 62 0.83 -4.07 1.64
CA LEU A 62 -0.48 -3.44 1.54
C LEU A 62 -1.52 -4.55 1.40
N LEU A 63 -2.43 -4.65 2.37
CA LEU A 63 -3.52 -5.62 2.36
C LEU A 63 -4.85 -4.89 2.17
N PRO A 64 -5.79 -5.45 1.38
CA PRO A 64 -7.10 -4.85 1.19
C PRO A 64 -7.86 -4.79 2.52
N SER A 65 -8.57 -3.69 2.74
CA SER A 65 -9.38 -3.50 3.95
C SER A 65 -10.34 -4.67 4.15
N SER A 66 -10.36 -5.24 5.35
CA SER A 66 -11.29 -6.31 5.75
C SER A 66 -12.66 -5.77 6.22
N SER A 67 -12.85 -4.44 6.19
CA SER A 67 -14.13 -3.82 6.57
C SER A 67 -15.26 -4.30 5.66
N PRO A 68 -16.47 -4.59 6.20
CA PRO A 68 -17.65 -4.90 5.39
C PRO A 68 -18.02 -3.79 4.40
N ALA A 69 -17.58 -2.55 4.65
CA ALA A 69 -17.75 -1.42 3.72
C ALA A 69 -16.91 -1.57 2.43
N ASN A 70 -15.88 -2.43 2.43
CA ASN A 70 -15.08 -2.74 1.25
C ASN A 70 -15.79 -3.76 0.34
N ALA A 71 -16.93 -3.36 -0.23
CA ALA A 71 -17.73 -4.19 -1.13
C ALA A 71 -17.02 -4.56 -2.45
N ARG A 72 -15.85 -3.96 -2.73
CA ARG A 72 -15.04 -4.18 -3.94
C ARG A 72 -14.32 -5.54 -3.92
N TYR A 73 -14.13 -6.17 -2.76
CA TYR A 73 -13.43 -7.45 -2.63
C TYR A 73 -14.39 -8.55 -2.16
N SER A 74 -14.40 -9.67 -2.88
CA SER A 74 -15.08 -10.87 -2.40
C SER A 74 -14.30 -11.48 -1.24
N TYR A 75 -14.98 -12.26 -0.39
CA TYR A 75 -14.33 -12.98 0.70
C TYR A 75 -13.15 -13.85 0.20
N LYS A 76 -13.35 -14.57 -0.92
CA LYS A 76 -12.29 -15.36 -1.55
C LYS A 76 -11.07 -14.51 -1.89
N LYS A 77 -11.27 -13.33 -2.48
CA LYS A 77 -10.18 -12.43 -2.86
C LYS A 77 -9.48 -11.82 -1.64
N LEU A 78 -10.21 -11.53 -0.57
CA LEU A 78 -9.62 -11.13 0.71
C LEU A 78 -8.73 -12.25 1.27
N VAL A 79 -9.22 -13.49 1.31
CA VAL A 79 -8.43 -14.64 1.77
C VAL A 79 -7.14 -14.78 0.95
N GLU A 80 -7.22 -14.70 -0.38
CA GLU A 80 -6.05 -14.75 -1.27
C GLU A 80 -5.06 -13.62 -0.98
N SER A 81 -5.51 -12.36 -0.82
CA SER A 81 -4.60 -11.24 -0.51
C SER A 81 -3.94 -11.37 0.86
N TRP A 82 -4.65 -11.92 1.85
CA TRP A 82 -4.17 -12.04 3.22
C TRP A 82 -3.35 -13.32 3.49
N GLN A 83 -3.23 -14.24 2.51
CA GLN A 83 -2.45 -15.48 2.63
C GLN A 83 -0.98 -15.26 2.98
N ILE A 84 -0.42 -14.09 2.66
CA ILE A 84 0.96 -13.71 3.01
C ILE A 84 1.24 -13.88 4.51
N LEU A 85 0.25 -13.64 5.38
CA LEU A 85 0.41 -13.82 6.82
C LEU A 85 0.71 -15.28 7.18
N ARG A 86 0.09 -16.23 6.47
CA ARG A 86 0.32 -17.67 6.66
C ARG A 86 1.74 -18.05 6.21
N GLU A 87 2.20 -17.52 5.09
CA GLU A 87 3.55 -17.78 4.59
C GLU A 87 4.62 -17.34 5.61
N TYR A 88 4.49 -16.12 6.15
CA TYR A 88 5.42 -15.63 7.18
C TYR A 88 5.34 -16.43 8.48
N ALA A 89 4.13 -16.75 8.95
CA ALA A 89 3.97 -17.55 10.16
C ALA A 89 4.60 -18.95 10.05
N LEU A 90 4.58 -19.54 8.85
CA LEU A 90 5.22 -20.85 8.59
C LEU A 90 6.74 -20.75 8.47
N LEU A 91 7.26 -19.67 7.86
CA LEU A 91 8.69 -19.41 7.78
C LEU A 91 9.33 -19.25 9.17
N GLU A 92 8.66 -18.56 10.10
CA GLU A 92 9.14 -18.44 11.48
C GLU A 92 9.18 -19.78 12.22
N ASN A 93 8.26 -20.70 11.92
CA ASN A 93 8.23 -22.02 12.56
C ASN A 93 9.37 -22.91 12.05
N LEU A 94 9.75 -22.81 10.77
CA LEU A 94 10.90 -23.53 10.21
C LEU A 94 12.23 -22.97 10.71
N ALA A 95 12.33 -21.65 10.93
CA ALA A 95 13.54 -21.01 11.45
C ALA A 95 13.82 -21.30 12.94
N LYS A 96 12.85 -21.89 13.65
CA LYS A 96 12.93 -22.28 15.07
C LYS A 96 13.22 -23.78 15.27
N THR A 97 13.43 -24.54 14.20
CA THR A 97 13.78 -25.97 14.23
C THR A 97 15.23 -26.17 13.81
#